data_AF-A0A227JB55-F1
#
_entry.id   AF-A0A227JB55-F1
#
_cell.length_a   1.000
_cell.length_b   1.000
_cell.length_c   1.000
_cell.angle_alpha   90.00
_cell.angle_beta   90.00
_cell.angle_gamma   90.00
#
_symmetry.space_group_name_H-M   'P 1'
#
loop_
_entity.id
_entity.type
_entity.pdbx_description
1 polymer ?
#
loop_
_entity_poly.entity_id
_entity_poly.type
_entity_poly.pdbx_seq_one_letter_code
_entity_poly.pdbx_strand_id
1 'polypeptide(L)'
;MRLARQIMTTSNRSSELVYQLNDRPPLPQTIFAALQHLLAMFVAVITPSLIICQSLGVPADQTNTIISMSLFASGVSSFIQIRTFGPVGSGLLSVQGTSFNFLGPIIGAGLSLKAGGADISTMMAA
;
A
#
# COMPACT_ATOMS: atom_id res chain seq x y z
N MET A 1 10.47 20.95 -51.47
CA MET A 1 10.12 19.51 -51.47
C MET A 1 11.10 18.59 -50.73
N ARG A 2 11.82 19.02 -49.66
CA ARG A 2 12.68 18.09 -48.86
C ARG A 2 12.76 18.33 -47.35
N LEU A 3 12.24 19.44 -46.79
CA LEU A 3 12.38 19.75 -45.35
C LEU A 3 11.17 19.36 -44.47
N ALA A 4 9.99 19.13 -45.04
CA ALA A 4 8.78 18.78 -44.28
C ALA A 4 8.59 17.27 -44.05
N ARG A 5 9.51 16.41 -44.53
CA ARG A 5 9.32 14.95 -44.57
C ARG A 5 10.19 14.15 -43.58
N GLN A 6 11.04 14.80 -42.77
CA GLN A 6 12.10 14.12 -42.01
C GLN A 6 11.96 14.16 -40.48
N ILE A 7 10.90 14.75 -39.93
CA ILE A 7 10.59 14.65 -38.48
C ILE A 7 9.32 13.80 -38.29
N MET A 8 9.22 12.74 -39.08
CA MET A 8 8.42 11.55 -38.79
C MET A 8 9.40 10.39 -38.55
N THR A 9 10.38 10.60 -37.67
CA THR A 9 11.13 9.48 -37.11
C THR A 9 10.24 8.87 -36.04
N THR A 10 9.62 7.76 -36.39
CA THR A 10 8.96 6.83 -35.48
C THR A 10 9.86 6.56 -34.29
N SER A 11 9.58 7.22 -33.16
CA SER A 11 10.12 6.83 -31.87
C SER A 11 9.53 5.47 -31.54
N ASN A 12 10.26 4.42 -31.96
CA ASN A 12 10.09 3.08 -31.46
C ASN A 12 10.42 3.14 -29.97
N ARG A 13 9.42 3.41 -29.13
CA ARG A 13 9.53 3.26 -27.68
C ARG A 13 9.56 1.76 -27.37
N SER A 14 10.67 1.11 -27.73
CA SER A 14 11.08 -0.12 -27.08
C SER A 14 11.24 0.22 -25.60
N SER A 15 10.22 -0.11 -24.81
CA SER A 15 10.19 0.16 -23.38
C SER A 15 11.47 -0.39 -22.74
N GLU A 16 12.17 0.43 -21.97
CA GLU A 16 13.32 0.07 -21.12
C GLU A 16 12.90 -0.83 -19.93
N LEU A 17 11.89 -1.68 -20.14
CA LEU A 17 11.36 -2.60 -19.15
C LEU A 17 11.87 -4.00 -19.47
N VAL A 18 12.56 -4.61 -18.50
CA VAL A 18 13.03 -6.02 -18.61
C VAL A 18 11.84 -6.98 -18.77
N TYR A 19 10.67 -6.62 -18.22
CA TYR A 19 9.40 -7.32 -18.40
C TYR A 19 8.27 -6.32 -18.62
N GLN A 20 7.42 -6.55 -19.62
CA GLN A 20 6.19 -5.80 -19.80
C GLN A 20 5.16 -6.21 -18.74
N LEU A 21 4.14 -5.36 -18.52
CA LEU A 21 3.12 -5.56 -17.49
C LEU A 21 2.42 -6.94 -17.56
N ASN A 22 2.22 -7.46 -18.77
CA ASN A 22 1.54 -8.74 -19.00
C ASN A 22 2.50 -9.91 -19.21
N ASP A 23 3.82 -9.67 -19.14
CA ASP A 23 4.80 -10.73 -19.27
C ASP A 23 4.75 -11.65 -18.05
N ARG A 24 4.95 -12.95 -18.28
CA ARG A 24 4.98 -13.97 -17.23
C ARG A 24 6.40 -14.51 -17.11
N PRO A 25 7.22 -13.98 -16.17
CA PRO A 25 8.58 -14.46 -15.96
C PRO A 25 8.58 -15.93 -15.52
N PRO A 26 9.75 -16.62 -15.57
CA PRO A 26 9.92 -17.93 -14.97
C PRO A 26 9.43 -17.96 -13.51
N LEU A 27 8.71 -19.01 -13.13
CA LEU A 27 8.12 -19.14 -11.78
C LEU A 27 9.11 -18.88 -10.63
N PRO A 28 10.38 -19.35 -10.67
CA PRO A 28 11.32 -19.09 -9.58
C PRO A 28 11.65 -17.61 -9.41
N GLN A 29 11.83 -16.88 -10.52
CA GLN A 29 12.14 -15.45 -10.51
C GLN A 29 10.92 -14.65 -10.02
N THR A 30 9.72 -15.04 -10.44
CA THR A 30 8.47 -14.39 -10.02
C THR A 30 8.24 -14.56 -8.52
N ILE A 31 8.43 -15.77 -7.98
CA ILE A 31 8.26 -16.03 -6.54
C ILE A 31 9.29 -15.24 -5.72
N PHE A 32 10.55 -15.20 -6.16
CA PHE A 32 11.59 -14.46 -5.47
C PHE A 32 11.31 -12.94 -5.48
N ALA A 33 10.94 -12.38 -6.64
CA ALA A 33 10.57 -10.97 -6.75
C ALA A 33 9.32 -10.63 -5.92
N ALA A 34 8.29 -11.50 -5.94
CA ALA A 34 7.09 -11.33 -5.14
C ALA A 34 7.40 -11.35 -3.63
N LEU A 35 8.29 -12.24 -3.19
CA LEU A 35 8.73 -12.30 -1.80
C LEU A 35 9.50 -11.04 -1.40
N GLN A 36 10.43 -10.57 -2.23
CA GLN A 36 11.15 -9.32 -1.98
C GLN A 36 10.19 -8.13 -1.88
N HIS A 37 9.21 -8.05 -2.77
CA HIS A 37 8.21 -6.99 -2.76
C HIS A 37 7.31 -7.05 -1.51
N LEU A 38 6.88 -8.26 -1.12
CA LEU A 38 6.12 -8.49 0.10
C LEU A 38 6.89 -8.03 1.34
N LEU A 39 8.16 -8.42 1.46
CA LEU A 39 9.03 -8.04 2.58
C LEU A 39 9.26 -6.53 2.63
N ALA A 40 9.46 -5.89 1.48
CA ALA A 40 9.63 -4.44 1.39
C ALA A 40 8.39 -3.69 1.87
N MET A 41 7.19 -4.20 1.55
CA MET A 41 5.93 -3.56 1.94
C MET A 41 5.46 -3.91 3.35
N PHE A 42 5.90 -5.05 3.89
CA PHE A 42 5.56 -5.48 5.24
C PHE A 42 5.90 -4.40 6.28
N VAL A 43 7.12 -3.87 6.26
CA VAL A 43 7.54 -2.78 7.17
C VAL A 43 6.72 -1.53 6.92
N ALA A 44 6.51 -1.16 5.65
CA ALA A 44 5.78 0.05 5.27
C ALA A 44 4.32 0.08 5.79
N VAL A 45 3.65 -1.07 5.89
CA VAL A 45 2.28 -1.19 6.41
C VAL A 45 2.24 -1.25 7.94
N ILE A 46 3.22 -1.90 8.57
CA ILE A 46 3.27 -2.07 10.03
C ILE A 46 3.66 -0.78 10.75
N THR A 47 4.66 -0.07 10.23
CA THR A 47 5.19 1.16 10.86
C THR A 47 4.10 2.18 11.24
N PRO A 48 3.20 2.63 10.34
CA PRO A 48 2.18 3.62 10.69
C PRO A 48 1.19 3.09 11.74
N SER A 49 0.80 1.81 11.66
CA SER A 49 -0.07 1.18 12.67
C SER A 49 0.61 1.17 14.05
N LEU A 50 1.89 0.81 14.11
CA LEU A 50 2.67 0.86 15.36
C LEU A 50 2.80 2.28 15.91
N ILE A 51 3.12 3.26 15.07
CA ILE A 51 3.27 4.65 15.53
C ILE A 51 1.97 5.14 16.18
N ILE A 52 0.82 4.86 15.58
CA ILE A 52 -0.50 5.21 16.13
C ILE A 52 -0.70 4.52 17.49
N CYS A 53 -0.57 3.19 17.55
CA CYS A 53 -0.81 2.43 18.78
C CYS A 53 0.10 2.88 19.93
N GLN A 54 1.39 3.09 19.65
CA GLN A 54 2.36 3.55 20.63
C GLN A 54 2.08 4.98 21.10
N SER A 55 1.61 5.87 20.21
CA SER A 55 1.28 7.25 20.56
C SER A 55 0.06 7.34 21.48
N LEU A 56 -0.92 6.46 21.30
CA LEU A 56 -2.11 6.41 22.16
C LEU A 56 -1.89 5.59 23.44
N GLY A 57 -0.88 4.72 23.46
CA GLY A 57 -0.58 3.81 24.58
C GLY A 57 -1.43 2.54 24.57
N VAL A 58 -1.79 2.05 23.38
CA VAL A 58 -2.59 0.82 23.20
C VAL A 58 -1.78 -0.41 23.65
N PRO A 59 -2.36 -1.35 24.42
CA PRO A 59 -1.66 -2.55 24.89
C PRO A 59 -1.26 -3.47 23.73
N ALA A 60 -0.19 -4.25 23.93
CA ALA A 60 0.43 -5.07 22.89
C ALA A 60 -0.53 -6.06 22.19
N ASP A 61 -1.49 -6.62 22.94
CA ASP A 61 -2.49 -7.56 22.41
C ASP A 61 -3.38 -6.90 21.34
N GLN A 62 -3.89 -5.70 21.64
CA GLN A 62 -4.70 -4.92 20.70
C GLN A 62 -3.85 -4.36 19.54
N THR A 63 -2.62 -3.94 19.81
CA THR A 63 -1.68 -3.51 18.77
C THR A 63 -1.42 -4.62 17.74
N ASN A 64 -1.21 -5.86 18.19
CA ASN A 64 -1.05 -7.02 17.30
C ASN A 64 -2.31 -7.27 16.46
N THR A 65 -3.49 -7.09 17.05
CA THR A 65 -4.77 -7.20 16.37
C THR A 65 -4.91 -6.13 15.28
N ILE A 66 -4.59 -4.86 15.58
CA ILE A 66 -4.59 -3.76 14.59
C ILE A 66 -3.62 -4.07 13.45
N ILE A 67 -2.39 -4.48 13.76
CA ILE A 67 -1.38 -4.79 12.74
C ILE A 67 -1.88 -5.92 11.82
N SER A 68 -2.46 -6.97 12.39
CA SER A 68 -3.01 -8.10 11.63
C SER A 68 -4.16 -7.66 10.73
N MET A 69 -5.06 -6.81 11.23
CA MET A 69 -6.15 -6.22 10.44
C MET A 69 -5.63 -5.31 9.33
N SER A 70 -4.63 -4.46 9.60
CA SER A 70 -4.00 -3.59 8.61
C SER A 70 -3.33 -4.38 7.48
N LEU A 71 -2.59 -5.44 7.83
CA LEU A 71 -1.96 -6.32 6.83
C LEU A 71 -3.02 -7.05 5.99
N PHE A 72 -4.08 -7.53 6.63
CA PHE A 72 -5.18 -8.18 5.92
C PHE A 72 -5.89 -7.21 4.96
N ALA A 73 -6.26 -6.01 5.43
CA ALA A 73 -6.91 -4.99 4.62
C ALA A 73 -6.02 -4.51 3.46
N SER A 74 -4.71 -4.36 3.69
CA SER A 74 -3.72 -4.06 2.65
C SER A 74 -3.65 -5.18 1.59
N GLY A 75 -3.66 -6.45 1.99
CA GLY A 75 -3.69 -7.59 1.07
C GLY A 75 -4.96 -7.61 0.21
N VAL A 76 -6.13 -7.45 0.85
CA VAL A 76 -7.44 -7.44 0.14
C VAL A 76 -7.53 -6.26 -0.83
N SER A 77 -7.19 -5.05 -0.39
CA SER A 77 -7.23 -3.86 -1.25
C SER A 77 -6.27 -3.96 -2.43
N SER A 78 -5.05 -4.45 -2.21
CA SER A 78 -4.07 -4.68 -3.27
C SER A 78 -4.56 -5.74 -4.27
N PHE A 79 -5.19 -6.81 -3.79
CA PHE A 79 -5.78 -7.82 -4.66
C PHE A 79 -6.89 -7.25 -5.55
N ILE A 80 -7.76 -6.41 -4.98
CA ILE A 80 -8.83 -5.72 -5.74
C ILE A 80 -8.23 -4.72 -6.74
N GLN A 81 -7.14 -4.03 -6.39
CA GLN A 81 -6.53 -3.03 -7.27
C GLN A 81 -5.83 -3.68 -8.47
N ILE A 82 -5.15 -4.80 -8.22
CA ILE A 82 -4.45 -5.60 -9.24
C ILE A 82 -5.45 -6.33 -10.13
N ARG A 83 -6.52 -6.88 -9.54
CA ARG A 83 -7.54 -7.64 -10.27
C ARG A 83 -8.71 -6.72 -10.60
N THR A 84 -8.78 -6.25 -11.84
CA THR A 84 -9.89 -5.42 -12.31
C THR A 84 -11.22 -6.18 -12.21
N PHE A 85 -12.06 -5.78 -11.26
CA PHE A 85 -13.44 -6.25 -11.13
C PHE A 85 -14.35 -5.21 -11.78
N GLY A 86 -14.54 -5.32 -13.10
CA GLY A 86 -15.29 -4.32 -13.87
C GLY A 86 -14.56 -2.97 -13.92
N PRO A 87 -15.19 -1.83 -13.58
CA PRO A 87 -14.55 -0.50 -13.57
C PRO A 87 -13.69 -0.24 -12.32
N VAL A 88 -13.65 -1.18 -11.35
CA VAL A 88 -12.91 -1.03 -10.09
C VAL A 88 -11.58 -1.80 -10.18
N GLY A 89 -10.48 -1.10 -9.87
CA GLY A 89 -9.12 -1.60 -9.97
C GLY A 89 -8.38 -1.02 -11.18
N SER A 90 -7.06 -0.87 -11.08
CA SER A 90 -6.24 -0.30 -12.16
C SER A 90 -5.74 -1.35 -13.14
N GLY A 91 -5.74 -2.64 -12.75
CA GLY A 91 -5.16 -3.72 -13.55
C GLY A 91 -3.63 -3.67 -13.59
N LEU A 92 -3.04 -2.83 -12.73
CA LEU A 92 -1.60 -2.66 -12.57
C LEU A 92 -1.16 -3.28 -11.25
N LEU A 93 0.13 -3.61 -11.14
CA LEU A 93 0.76 -3.98 -9.87
C LEU A 93 0.77 -2.77 -8.92
N SER A 94 -0.35 -2.54 -8.24
CA SER A 94 -0.56 -1.42 -7.32
C SER A 94 -0.86 -1.99 -5.94
N VAL A 95 0.12 -1.86 -5.05
CA VAL A 95 -0.05 -2.29 -3.67
C VAL A 95 -0.57 -1.14 -2.84
N GLN A 96 -1.66 -1.41 -2.13
CA GLN A 96 -2.31 -0.46 -1.25
C GLN A 96 -1.76 -0.61 0.17
N GLY A 97 -1.47 0.53 0.78
CA GLY A 97 -0.95 0.63 2.13
C GLY A 97 -1.50 1.86 2.83
N THR A 98 -1.25 1.94 4.12
CA THR A 98 -1.65 3.07 4.96
C THR A 98 -0.78 4.30 4.65
N SER A 99 -1.42 5.42 4.30
CA SER A 99 -0.73 6.68 4.03
C SER A 99 -0.28 7.37 5.32
N PHE A 100 0.98 7.78 5.37
CA PHE A 100 1.53 8.49 6.51
C PHE A 100 0.88 9.84 6.79
N ASN A 101 0.18 10.40 5.80
CA ASN A 101 -0.53 11.67 5.94
C ASN A 101 -1.65 11.62 6.99
N PHE A 102 -2.18 10.42 7.27
CA PHE A 102 -3.25 10.25 8.25
C PHE A 102 -2.77 10.08 9.69
N LEU A 103 -1.46 9.95 9.95
CA LEU A 103 -0.95 9.78 11.32
C LEU A 103 -1.34 10.96 12.22
N GLY A 104 -1.07 12.19 11.76
CA GLY A 104 -1.32 13.40 12.54
C GLY A 104 -2.79 13.53 12.98
N PRO A 105 -3.75 13.49 12.04
CA PRO A 105 -5.17 13.52 12.38
C PRO A 105 -5.62 12.38 13.31
N ILE A 106 -5.19 11.14 13.06
CA ILE A 106 -5.60 9.98 13.89
C ILE A 106 -5.06 10.11 15.32
N ILE A 107 -3.77 10.44 15.47
CA ILE A 107 -3.14 10.62 16.78
C ILE A 107 -3.78 11.80 17.51
N GLY A 108 -3.99 12.93 16.81
CA GLY A 108 -4.63 14.11 17.39
C GLY A 108 -6.05 13.84 17.88
N ALA A 109 -6.86 13.14 17.07
CA ALA A 109 -8.21 12.72 17.46
C ALA A 109 -8.18 11.76 18.67
N GLY A 110 -7.30 10.75 18.64
CA GLY A 110 -7.14 9.80 19.73
C GLY A 110 -6.71 10.44 21.05
N LEU A 111 -5.74 11.36 21.01
CA LEU A 111 -5.32 12.12 22.19
C LEU A 111 -6.44 13.03 22.72
N SER A 112 -7.25 13.60 21.82
CA SER A 112 -8.41 14.41 22.22
C SER A 112 -9.46 13.57 22.95
N LEU A 113 -9.74 12.35 22.48
CA LEU A 113 -10.63 11.40 23.15
C LEU A 113 -10.08 10.98 24.52
N LYS A 114 -8.77 10.69 24.60
CA LYS A 114 -8.09 10.37 25.85
C LYS A 114 -8.17 11.51 26.87
N ALA A 115 -7.98 12.75 26.41
CA ALA A 115 -8.14 13.94 27.25
C ALA A 115 -9.58 14.14 27.73
N GLY A 116 -10.57 13.70 26.94
CA GLY A 116 -11.99 13.66 27.32
C GLY A 116 -12.35 12.53 28.29
N GLY A 117 -11.39 11.73 28.75
CA GLY A 117 -11.60 10.62 29.70
C GLY A 117 -12.01 9.30 29.05
N ALA A 118 -11.90 9.16 27.72
CA ALA A 118 -12.14 7.89 27.05
C ALA A 118 -11.04 6.89 27.41
N ASP A 119 -11.44 5.73 27.92
CA ASP A 119 -10.55 4.59 28.10
C ASP A 119 -10.12 4.02 26.73
N ILE A 120 -9.04 3.24 26.70
CA ILE A 120 -8.53 2.60 25.48
C ILE A 120 -9.59 1.74 24.81
N SER A 121 -10.41 1.04 25.59
CA SER A 121 -11.54 0.26 25.08
C SER A 121 -12.54 1.12 24.29
N THR A 122 -12.86 2.31 24.80
CA THR A 122 -13.75 3.27 24.14
C THR A 122 -13.10 3.89 22.90
N MET A 123 -11.81 4.22 22.96
CA MET A 123 -11.08 4.77 21.80
C MET A 123 -10.97 3.77 20.64
N MET A 124 -10.89 2.48 20.96
CA MET A 124 -10.81 1.39 19.98
C MET A 124 -12.18 1.02 19.39
N ALA A 125 -13.28 1.40 20.06
CA ALA A 125 -14.64 1.14 19.62
C ALA A 125 -15.27 2.30 18.81
N ALA A 126 -14.65 3.48 18.84
CA ALA A 126 -15.07 4.70 18.14
C ALA A 126 -14.54 4.74 16.70
#